data_AF-A0A413YQB2-F1
#
_entry.id   AF-A0A413YQB2-F1
#
_cell.length_a   1.000
_cell.length_b   1.000
_cell.length_c   1.000
_cell.angle_alpha   90.00
_cell.angle_beta   90.00
_cell.angle_gamma   90.00
#
_symmetry.space_group_name_H-M   'P 1'
#
loop_
_entity.id
_entity.type
_entity.pdbx_description
1 polymer ?
#
loop_
_entity_poly.entity_id
_entity_poly.type
_entity_poly.pdbx_seq_one_letter_code
_entity_poly.pdbx_strand_id
1 'polypeptide(L)'
;MSIYENLVMQTQMNYSRYYGMYMAGKSPYKNSNKVIPYKEQIHIFAKQIQNAECIIVGGASGLSASGGGNFYYEDNESYRKYFKPFADKYHFKGAFAGMQYNFDTPNERWGYLTTFLHTTQTAPVRKPYIDLDAILNGKDFHILTTNQDTQFVKLYPEEKVSEIQGDHRFFQCSRQCCDDTWDAVEPVKKMYEAMTDGTFVPDELIPHCPHCGAEAFPWVRGYGNFLQGRKYDHEYQKMSKYLEKNKNKRLLFIELGVGRMTPMFIQEPFWHLTGTLPDAYYVSVNDKYNLLPKEIEEKGIVIVDDIAKVLGDVRAVLEGGLE
;
A
#
# COMPACT_ATOMS: atom_id res chain seq x y z
N MET A 1 3.12 11.24 19.24
CA MET A 1 3.51 10.21 18.27
C MET A 1 3.33 8.84 18.88
N SER A 2 2.69 7.94 18.14
CA SER A 2 2.46 6.55 18.56
C SER A 2 3.73 5.69 18.41
N ILE A 3 3.73 4.46 18.95
CA ILE A 3 4.91 3.56 18.89
C ILE A 3 5.33 3.29 17.44
N TYR A 4 4.38 2.94 16.58
CA TYR A 4 4.68 2.61 15.19
C TYR A 4 5.09 3.83 14.38
N GLU A 5 4.48 4.99 14.66
CA GLU A 5 4.85 6.26 14.03
C GLU A 5 6.29 6.65 14.36
N ASN A 6 6.69 6.54 15.63
CA ASN A 6 8.08 6.79 16.05
C ASN A 6 9.07 5.88 15.30
N LEU A 7 8.71 4.60 15.10
CA LEU A 7 9.54 3.67 14.35
C LEU A 7 9.66 4.08 12.87
N VAL A 8 8.55 4.48 12.24
CA VAL A 8 8.56 5.00 10.86
C VAL A 8 9.40 6.27 10.74
N MET A 9 9.35 7.17 11.71
CA MET A 9 10.18 8.38 11.70
C MET A 9 11.69 8.04 11.80
N GLN A 10 12.05 7.05 12.60
CA GLN A 10 13.44 6.59 12.71
C GLN A 10 13.94 5.94 11.41
N THR A 11 13.14 5.07 10.79
CA THR A 11 13.49 4.44 9.51
C THR A 11 13.49 5.45 8.35
N GLN A 12 12.67 6.50 8.43
CA GLN A 12 12.70 7.58 7.44
C GLN A 12 14.03 8.36 7.47
N MET A 13 14.63 8.55 8.66
CA MET A 13 15.97 9.13 8.75
C MET A 13 17.03 8.25 8.07
N ASN A 14 16.92 6.91 8.20
CA ASN A 14 17.79 5.97 7.47
C ASN A 14 17.56 6.07 5.96
N TYR A 15 16.30 6.13 5.52
CA TYR A 15 15.96 6.30 4.11
C TYR A 15 16.61 7.57 3.51
N SER A 16 16.49 8.71 4.19
CA SER A 16 17.12 9.95 3.77
C SER A 16 18.64 9.84 3.70
N ARG A 17 19.27 9.16 4.66
CA ARG A 17 20.73 8.99 4.71
C ARG A 17 21.26 8.13 3.56
N TYR A 18 20.53 7.08 3.16
CA TYR A 18 20.97 6.14 2.13
C TYR A 18 20.14 6.22 0.84
N TYR A 19 19.48 7.35 0.57
CA TYR A 19 18.53 7.54 -0.53
C TYR A 19 19.04 7.00 -1.88
N GLY A 20 20.27 7.31 -2.26
CA GLY A 20 20.86 6.84 -3.51
C GLY A 20 20.95 5.31 -3.63
N MET A 21 21.12 4.59 -2.52
CA MET A 21 21.11 3.12 -2.52
C MET A 21 19.72 2.57 -2.76
N TYR A 22 18.70 3.14 -2.11
CA TYR A 22 17.30 2.75 -2.31
C TYR A 22 16.88 2.95 -3.77
N MET A 23 17.21 4.10 -4.36
CA MET A 23 16.91 4.40 -5.76
C MET A 23 17.63 3.47 -6.74
N ALA A 24 18.80 2.94 -6.36
CA ALA A 24 19.52 1.92 -7.14
C ALA A 24 18.97 0.49 -6.92
N GLY A 25 17.84 0.33 -6.23
CA GLY A 25 17.26 -0.99 -5.94
C GLY A 25 17.94 -1.74 -4.80
N LYS A 26 18.88 -1.11 -4.07
CA LYS A 26 19.71 -1.75 -3.03
C LYS A 26 19.23 -1.41 -1.61
N SER A 27 19.81 -2.08 -0.62
CA SER A 27 19.57 -1.86 0.81
C SER A 27 20.90 -1.55 1.54
N PRO A 28 20.92 -0.64 2.53
CA PRO A 28 22.10 -0.41 3.36
C PRO A 28 22.37 -1.54 4.37
N TYR A 29 21.43 -2.46 4.54
CA TYR A 29 21.56 -3.62 5.42
C TYR A 29 22.39 -4.73 4.77
N LYS A 30 23.16 -5.46 5.58
CA LYS A 30 23.83 -6.68 5.12
C LYS A 30 22.77 -7.76 4.95
N ASN A 31 22.63 -8.28 3.74
CA ASN A 31 21.63 -9.32 3.48
C ASN A 31 22.13 -10.72 3.86
N SER A 32 21.18 -11.60 4.16
CA SER A 32 21.34 -13.04 4.23
C SER A 32 21.77 -13.61 2.87
N ASN A 33 22.53 -14.70 2.92
CA ASN A 33 22.89 -15.51 1.75
C ASN A 33 22.17 -16.87 1.76
N LYS A 34 21.16 -17.04 2.63
CA LYS A 34 20.41 -18.28 2.78
C LYS A 34 19.60 -18.55 1.51
N VAL A 35 19.76 -19.74 0.96
CA VAL A 35 19.01 -20.20 -0.22
C VAL A 35 18.10 -21.33 0.23
N ILE A 36 16.79 -21.15 0.02
CA ILE A 36 15.76 -22.14 0.35
C ILE A 36 14.99 -22.40 -0.94
N PRO A 37 14.79 -23.67 -1.36
CA PRO A 37 13.99 -23.99 -2.53
C PRO A 37 12.56 -23.45 -2.41
N TYR A 38 11.98 -22.97 -3.52
CA TYR A 38 10.64 -22.36 -3.56
C TYR A 38 9.57 -23.20 -2.84
N LYS A 39 9.50 -24.51 -3.14
CA LYS A 39 8.53 -25.42 -2.50
C LYS A 39 8.67 -25.41 -0.98
N GLU A 40 9.90 -25.44 -0.45
CA GLU A 40 10.15 -25.38 0.98
C GLU A 40 9.78 -24.01 1.57
N GLN A 41 10.03 -22.91 0.84
CA GLN A 41 9.58 -21.57 1.26
C GLN A 41 8.06 -21.47 1.42
N ILE A 42 7.29 -22.04 0.48
CA ILE A 42 5.82 -22.09 0.56
C ILE A 42 5.36 -22.88 1.80
N HIS A 43 5.98 -24.03 2.08
CA HIS A 43 5.67 -24.81 3.27
C HIS A 43 6.05 -24.09 4.57
N ILE A 44 7.19 -23.39 4.59
CA ILE A 44 7.57 -22.55 5.73
C ILE A 44 6.51 -21.47 5.92
N PHE A 45 6.10 -20.75 4.87
CA PHE A 45 5.10 -19.70 4.98
C PHE A 45 3.76 -20.25 5.51
N ALA A 46 3.24 -21.33 4.92
CA ALA A 46 2.01 -21.97 5.40
C ALA A 46 2.11 -22.42 6.87
N LYS A 47 3.25 -23.01 7.28
CA LYS A 47 3.51 -23.41 8.66
C LYS A 47 3.52 -22.21 9.62
N GLN A 48 4.12 -21.08 9.21
CA GLN A 48 4.12 -19.87 10.02
C GLN A 48 2.70 -19.28 10.17
N ILE A 49 1.88 -19.30 9.13
CA ILE A 49 0.45 -18.93 9.22
C ILE A 49 -0.28 -19.81 10.24
N GLN A 50 -0.04 -21.12 10.22
CA GLN A 50 -0.68 -22.06 11.14
C GLN A 50 -0.27 -21.81 12.60
N ASN A 51 1.02 -21.57 12.85
CA ASN A 51 1.58 -21.40 14.19
C ASN A 51 1.38 -20.01 14.81
N ALA A 52 1.18 -18.99 13.96
CA ALA A 52 0.99 -17.62 14.41
C ALA A 52 -0.26 -17.49 15.28
N GLU A 53 -0.11 -16.83 16.43
CA GLU A 53 -1.23 -16.41 17.26
C GLU A 53 -1.84 -15.12 16.75
N CYS A 54 -0.99 -14.23 16.22
CA CYS A 54 -1.38 -12.95 15.62
C CYS A 54 -0.57 -12.70 14.36
N ILE A 55 -1.18 -12.03 13.38
CA ILE A 55 -0.55 -11.70 12.10
C ILE A 55 -0.60 -10.18 11.89
N ILE A 56 0.45 -9.60 11.33
CA ILE A 56 0.47 -8.24 10.81
C ILE A 56 0.87 -8.30 9.34
N VAL A 57 -0.03 -7.86 8.46
CA VAL A 57 0.22 -7.83 7.03
C VAL A 57 0.55 -6.41 6.58
N GLY A 58 1.73 -6.24 6.01
CA GLY A 58 2.18 -5.03 5.34
C GLY A 58 1.97 -5.14 3.83
N GLY A 59 0.95 -4.47 3.28
CA GLY A 59 0.67 -4.49 1.85
C GLY A 59 1.07 -3.20 1.14
N ALA A 60 1.76 -3.30 0.02
CA ALA A 60 2.14 -2.16 -0.82
C ALA A 60 1.82 -2.41 -2.31
N SER A 61 2.32 -1.54 -3.21
CA SER A 61 1.81 -1.47 -4.58
C SER A 61 2.03 -2.76 -5.37
N GLY A 62 3.06 -3.54 -5.04
CA GLY A 62 3.32 -4.83 -5.68
C GLY A 62 2.17 -5.84 -5.49
N LEU A 63 1.47 -5.81 -4.34
CA LEU A 63 0.30 -6.66 -4.09
C LEU A 63 -0.86 -6.35 -5.04
N SER A 64 -1.10 -5.08 -5.32
CA SER A 64 -2.12 -4.68 -6.30
C SER A 64 -1.66 -4.94 -7.74
N ALA A 65 -0.37 -4.76 -8.02
CA ALA A 65 0.21 -5.01 -9.35
C ALA A 65 0.10 -6.48 -9.76
N SER A 66 0.37 -7.44 -8.86
CA SER A 66 0.23 -8.88 -9.14
C SER A 66 -1.22 -9.28 -9.44
N GLY A 67 -2.20 -8.51 -8.97
CA GLY A 67 -3.61 -8.66 -9.27
C GLY A 67 -4.10 -7.89 -10.51
N GLY A 68 -3.19 -7.45 -11.38
CA GLY A 68 -3.50 -6.67 -12.60
C GLY A 68 -3.68 -5.17 -12.38
N GLY A 69 -3.45 -4.66 -11.17
CA GLY A 69 -3.46 -3.23 -10.83
C GLY A 69 -2.15 -2.51 -11.18
N ASN A 70 -1.43 -2.96 -12.20
CA ASN A 70 -0.12 -2.43 -12.58
C ASN A 70 -0.25 -1.25 -13.57
N PHE A 71 -0.91 -0.15 -13.21
CA PHE A 71 -1.07 1.00 -14.11
C PHE A 71 -0.20 2.21 -13.74
N TYR A 72 0.60 2.10 -12.68
CA TYR A 72 1.26 3.25 -12.04
C TYR A 72 2.51 3.75 -12.79
N TYR A 73 3.36 2.85 -13.29
CA TYR A 73 4.73 3.22 -13.69
C TYR A 73 5.02 3.11 -15.19
N GLU A 74 4.28 2.25 -15.89
CA GLU A 74 4.58 1.89 -17.27
C GLU A 74 3.39 2.14 -18.18
N ASP A 75 3.70 2.35 -19.46
CA ASP A 75 2.72 2.44 -20.51
C ASP A 75 2.27 1.05 -20.97
N ASN A 76 1.52 0.36 -20.11
CA ASN A 76 1.06 -1.00 -20.36
C ASN A 76 -0.47 -1.08 -20.55
N GLU A 77 -0.99 -2.28 -20.79
CA GLU A 77 -2.42 -2.50 -21.03
C GLU A 77 -3.30 -2.06 -19.87
N SER A 78 -2.86 -2.26 -18.62
CA SER A 78 -3.62 -1.84 -17.44
C SER A 78 -3.71 -0.31 -17.37
N TYR A 79 -2.60 0.39 -17.62
CA TYR A 79 -2.59 1.85 -17.71
C TYR A 79 -3.45 2.36 -18.85
N ARG A 80 -3.26 1.84 -20.07
CA ARG A 80 -4.04 2.22 -21.26
C ARG A 80 -5.53 1.94 -21.07
N LYS A 81 -5.92 0.89 -20.35
CA LYS A 81 -7.34 0.61 -20.07
C LYS A 81 -8.06 1.77 -19.38
N TYR A 82 -7.42 2.43 -18.41
CA TYR A 82 -8.07 3.46 -17.60
C TYR A 82 -7.71 4.89 -18.01
N PHE A 83 -6.50 5.11 -18.52
CA PHE A 83 -5.95 6.46 -18.77
C PHE A 83 -5.70 6.74 -20.26
N LYS A 84 -6.25 5.94 -21.18
CA LYS A 84 -6.02 6.12 -22.64
C LYS A 84 -6.18 7.58 -23.12
N PRO A 85 -7.24 8.33 -22.77
CA PRO A 85 -7.37 9.72 -23.22
C PRO A 85 -6.16 10.60 -22.83
N PHE A 86 -5.68 10.45 -21.60
CA PHE A 86 -4.49 11.17 -21.11
C PHE A 86 -3.19 10.66 -21.72
N ALA A 87 -3.07 9.35 -21.91
CA ALA A 87 -1.91 8.73 -22.53
C ALA A 87 -1.75 9.14 -24.01
N ASP A 88 -2.86 9.31 -24.72
CA ASP A 88 -2.86 9.77 -26.12
C ASP A 88 -2.57 11.28 -26.21
N LYS A 89 -3.14 12.08 -25.30
CA LYS A 89 -3.02 13.55 -25.31
C LYS A 89 -1.68 14.06 -24.78
N TYR A 90 -1.20 13.50 -23.67
CA TYR A 90 0.00 13.99 -22.97
C TYR A 90 1.20 13.04 -23.04
N HIS A 91 1.04 11.87 -23.66
CA HIS A 91 2.11 10.87 -23.84
C HIS A 91 2.77 10.40 -22.52
N PHE A 92 2.03 10.47 -21.42
CA PHE A 92 2.47 9.96 -20.11
C PHE A 92 2.75 8.47 -20.15
N LYS A 93 3.81 8.06 -19.44
CA LYS A 93 4.16 6.66 -19.20
C LYS A 93 3.73 6.29 -17.78
N GLY A 94 2.59 5.62 -17.65
CA GLY A 94 2.00 5.24 -16.36
C GLY A 94 1.26 6.39 -15.66
N ALA A 95 0.41 6.02 -14.69
CA ALA A 95 -0.48 6.93 -13.98
C ALA A 95 0.23 7.88 -12.99
N PHE A 96 1.46 7.59 -12.57
CA PHE A 96 2.19 8.52 -11.71
C PHE A 96 2.82 9.69 -12.48
N ALA A 97 3.08 9.53 -13.78
CA ALA A 97 3.62 10.62 -14.59
C ALA A 97 2.63 11.81 -14.67
N GLY A 98 1.33 11.54 -14.82
CA GLY A 98 0.34 12.61 -14.86
C GLY A 98 0.01 13.22 -13.50
N MET A 99 0.27 12.52 -12.38
CA MET A 99 0.11 13.11 -11.05
C MET A 99 1.07 14.28 -10.80
N GLN A 100 2.26 14.22 -11.37
CA GLN A 100 3.30 15.25 -11.22
C GLN A 100 3.25 16.31 -12.32
N TYR A 101 2.29 16.20 -13.24
CA TYR A 101 2.19 17.08 -14.39
C TYR A 101 1.52 18.41 -14.02
N ASN A 102 2.05 19.50 -14.59
CA ASN A 102 1.47 20.82 -14.45
C ASN A 102 0.45 21.05 -15.56
N PHE A 103 -0.80 20.63 -15.34
CA PHE A 103 -1.91 20.83 -16.28
C PHE A 103 -2.21 22.33 -16.49
N ASP A 104 -2.63 22.68 -17.71
CA ASP A 104 -2.93 24.06 -18.10
C ASP A 104 -4.16 24.62 -17.37
N THR A 105 -5.11 23.76 -17.01
CA THR A 105 -6.36 24.14 -16.33
C THR A 105 -6.66 23.26 -15.12
N PRO A 106 -7.37 23.78 -14.09
CA PRO A 106 -7.87 22.97 -12.99
C PRO A 106 -8.78 21.82 -13.45
N ASN A 107 -9.56 22.03 -14.50
CA ASN A 107 -10.49 21.07 -15.08
C ASN A 107 -9.81 19.83 -15.61
N GLU A 108 -8.70 19.99 -16.33
CA GLU A 108 -7.91 18.86 -16.83
C GLU A 108 -7.17 18.14 -15.71
N ARG A 109 -6.64 18.90 -14.74
CA ARG A 109 -6.06 18.30 -13.52
C ARG A 109 -7.10 17.46 -12.79
N TRP A 110 -8.31 17.98 -12.59
CA TRP A 110 -9.41 17.24 -11.97
C TRP A 110 -9.91 16.09 -12.83
N GLY A 111 -9.86 16.20 -14.16
CA GLY A 111 -10.07 15.07 -15.05
C GLY A 111 -9.11 13.94 -14.72
N TYR A 112 -7.82 14.23 -14.63
CA TYR A 112 -6.81 13.23 -14.32
C TYR A 112 -6.99 12.61 -12.93
N LEU A 113 -7.15 13.46 -11.91
CA LEU A 113 -7.38 13.02 -10.53
C LEU A 113 -8.65 12.19 -10.42
N THR A 114 -9.74 12.60 -11.06
CA THR A 114 -11.01 11.88 -11.09
C THR A 114 -10.83 10.51 -11.73
N THR A 115 -10.16 10.40 -12.88
CA THR A 115 -9.86 9.10 -13.51
C THR A 115 -9.08 8.20 -12.57
N PHE A 116 -8.07 8.73 -11.87
CA PHE A 116 -7.26 7.97 -10.93
C PHE A 116 -8.08 7.49 -9.73
N LEU A 117 -8.72 8.41 -9.02
CA LEU A 117 -9.53 8.12 -7.84
C LEU A 117 -10.63 7.13 -8.20
N HIS A 118 -11.39 7.39 -9.26
CA HIS A 118 -12.46 6.50 -9.72
C HIS A 118 -11.93 5.09 -10.04
N THR A 119 -10.81 4.97 -10.76
CA THR A 119 -10.19 3.67 -11.11
C THR A 119 -9.88 2.85 -9.87
N THR A 120 -9.34 3.48 -8.83
CA THR A 120 -8.97 2.78 -7.60
C THR A 120 -10.17 2.48 -6.70
N GLN A 121 -11.06 3.46 -6.50
CA GLN A 121 -12.28 3.32 -5.70
C GLN A 121 -13.20 2.23 -6.26
N THR A 122 -13.31 2.10 -7.59
CA THR A 122 -14.25 1.16 -8.23
C THR A 122 -13.64 -0.18 -8.65
N ALA A 123 -12.31 -0.35 -8.55
CA ALA A 123 -11.66 -1.61 -8.90
C ALA A 123 -12.25 -2.77 -8.08
N PRO A 124 -12.64 -3.90 -8.71
CA PRO A 124 -13.05 -5.08 -7.96
C PRO A 124 -11.91 -5.57 -7.06
N VAL A 125 -12.24 -6.33 -6.02
CA VAL A 125 -11.22 -6.98 -5.19
C VAL A 125 -10.40 -7.91 -6.07
N ARG A 126 -9.08 -7.72 -6.07
CA ARG A 126 -8.17 -8.47 -6.92
C ARG A 126 -7.86 -9.85 -6.33
N LYS A 127 -7.58 -10.82 -7.21
CA LYS A 127 -7.25 -12.21 -6.84
C LYS A 127 -6.26 -12.35 -5.66
N PRO A 128 -5.09 -11.70 -5.62
CA PRO A 128 -4.17 -11.86 -4.50
C PRO A 128 -4.76 -11.40 -3.15
N TYR A 129 -5.66 -10.42 -3.13
CA TYR A 129 -6.37 -10.03 -1.90
C TYR A 129 -7.40 -11.08 -1.48
N ILE A 130 -8.08 -11.72 -2.43
CA ILE A 130 -9.01 -12.83 -2.18
C ILE A 130 -8.26 -14.05 -1.62
N ASP A 131 -7.11 -14.39 -2.19
CA ASP A 131 -6.31 -15.51 -1.67
C ASP A 131 -5.74 -15.18 -0.29
N LEU A 132 -5.28 -13.94 -0.07
CA LEU A 132 -4.85 -13.49 1.24
C LEU A 132 -5.98 -13.56 2.28
N ASP A 133 -7.19 -13.15 1.93
CA ASP A 133 -8.37 -13.26 2.82
C ASP A 133 -8.64 -14.73 3.20
N ALA A 134 -8.58 -15.65 2.23
CA ALA A 134 -8.71 -17.07 2.50
C ALA A 134 -7.60 -17.61 3.43
N ILE A 135 -6.35 -17.16 3.25
CA ILE A 135 -5.20 -17.55 4.10
C ILE A 135 -5.36 -17.01 5.53
N LEU A 136 -5.90 -15.80 5.70
CA LEU A 136 -6.10 -15.15 6.99
C LEU A 136 -7.39 -15.58 7.69
N ASN A 137 -8.26 -16.35 7.03
CA ASN A 137 -9.54 -16.78 7.59
C ASN A 137 -9.34 -17.52 8.93
N GLY A 138 -10.09 -17.10 9.95
CA GLY A 138 -9.98 -17.62 11.31
C GLY A 138 -8.74 -17.19 12.09
N LYS A 139 -7.89 -16.31 11.56
CA LYS A 139 -6.72 -15.75 12.26
C LYS A 139 -7.02 -14.39 12.89
N ASP A 140 -6.31 -14.05 13.97
CA ASP A 140 -6.25 -12.68 14.49
C ASP A 140 -5.20 -11.91 13.70
N PHE A 141 -5.61 -10.85 13.01
CA PHE A 141 -4.71 -10.07 12.15
C PHE A 141 -5.04 -8.58 12.11
N HIS A 142 -4.03 -7.79 11.77
CA HIS A 142 -4.13 -6.38 11.44
C HIS A 142 -3.44 -6.09 10.11
N ILE A 143 -4.01 -5.18 9.32
CA ILE A 143 -3.44 -4.75 8.04
C ILE A 143 -2.80 -3.38 8.22
N LEU A 144 -1.59 -3.24 7.70
CA LEU A 144 -0.90 -1.98 7.50
C LEU A 144 -0.66 -1.82 5.99
N THR A 145 -1.00 -0.68 5.43
CA THR A 145 -0.80 -0.47 3.99
C THR A 145 -0.33 0.93 3.65
N THR A 146 0.53 0.97 2.63
CA THR A 146 0.88 2.21 1.93
C THR A 146 0.07 2.41 0.65
N ASN A 147 -0.78 1.46 0.28
CA ASN A 147 -1.67 1.59 -0.87
C ASN A 147 -2.82 2.53 -0.51
N GLN A 148 -3.24 3.30 -1.51
CA GLN A 148 -4.34 4.25 -1.42
C GLN A 148 -5.57 3.72 -2.19
N ASP A 149 -5.51 2.46 -2.67
CA ASP A 149 -6.38 1.94 -3.73
C ASP A 149 -7.63 1.20 -3.24
N THR A 150 -7.96 1.31 -1.96
CA THR A 150 -9.18 0.81 -1.31
C THR A 150 -9.37 -0.71 -1.29
N GLN A 151 -8.39 -1.51 -1.72
CA GLN A 151 -8.57 -2.97 -1.84
C GLN A 151 -8.83 -3.65 -0.48
N PHE A 152 -8.08 -3.29 0.57
CA PHE A 152 -8.24 -3.89 1.89
C PHE A 152 -9.55 -3.50 2.57
N VAL A 153 -9.96 -2.24 2.48
CA VAL A 153 -11.19 -1.72 3.13
C VAL A 153 -12.48 -2.21 2.46
N LYS A 154 -12.38 -2.83 1.28
CA LYS A 154 -13.47 -3.58 0.65
C LYS A 154 -13.70 -4.96 1.29
N LEU A 155 -12.67 -5.52 1.93
CA LEU A 155 -12.72 -6.84 2.58
C LEU A 155 -12.87 -6.75 4.09
N TYR A 156 -12.25 -5.74 4.70
CA TYR A 156 -12.13 -5.63 6.15
C TYR A 156 -12.71 -4.32 6.68
N PRO A 157 -13.26 -4.31 7.91
CA PRO A 157 -13.69 -3.07 8.54
C PRO A 157 -12.49 -2.13 8.73
N GLU A 158 -12.73 -0.81 8.67
CA GLU A 158 -11.68 0.21 8.75
C GLU A 158 -10.78 0.10 9.99
N GLU A 159 -11.32 -0.40 11.10
CA GLU A 159 -10.57 -0.58 12.34
C GLU A 159 -9.47 -1.65 12.26
N LYS A 160 -9.53 -2.55 11.27
CA LYS A 160 -8.50 -3.56 11.00
C LYS A 160 -7.44 -3.11 9.99
N VAL A 161 -7.61 -1.95 9.36
CA VAL A 161 -6.75 -1.49 8.27
C VAL A 161 -6.14 -0.14 8.61
N SER A 162 -4.82 -0.06 8.67
CA SER A 162 -4.06 1.17 8.87
C SER A 162 -3.56 1.73 7.54
N GLU A 163 -4.23 2.74 6.99
CA GLU A 163 -3.95 3.41 5.71
C GLU A 163 -3.01 4.62 5.91
N ILE A 164 -1.76 4.35 6.30
CA ILE A 164 -0.82 5.37 6.80
C ILE A 164 -0.29 6.35 5.74
N GLN A 165 -0.60 6.12 4.45
CA GLN A 165 -0.26 7.02 3.34
C GLN A 165 -1.46 7.78 2.78
N GLY A 166 -2.60 7.69 3.46
CA GLY A 166 -3.86 8.24 3.00
C GLY A 166 -4.71 7.22 2.25
N ASP A 167 -5.87 7.68 1.82
CA ASP A 167 -6.93 6.86 1.25
C ASP A 167 -7.70 7.67 0.20
N HIS A 168 -7.82 7.11 -1.01
CA HIS A 168 -8.52 7.77 -2.13
C HIS A 168 -10.02 7.99 -1.87
N ARG A 169 -10.62 7.44 -0.82
CA ARG A 169 -12.01 7.73 -0.41
C ARG A 169 -12.18 9.10 0.23
N PHE A 170 -11.10 9.81 0.54
CA PHE A 170 -11.17 11.06 1.29
C PHE A 170 -10.52 12.25 0.58
N PHE A 171 -11.15 13.40 0.70
CA PHE A 171 -10.59 14.71 0.39
C PHE A 171 -10.12 15.42 1.67
N GLN A 172 -9.26 16.41 1.47
CA GLN A 172 -8.79 17.39 2.45
C GLN A 172 -8.81 18.79 1.82
N CYS A 173 -8.64 19.84 2.62
CA CYS A 173 -8.48 21.20 2.11
C CYS A 173 -7.09 21.37 1.48
N SER A 174 -7.00 21.93 0.27
CA SER A 174 -5.73 22.27 -0.38
C SER A 174 -4.88 23.29 0.41
N ARG A 175 -5.49 24.07 1.31
CA ARG A 175 -4.80 25.01 2.22
C ARG A 175 -4.61 24.49 3.65
N GLN A 176 -5.08 23.28 3.96
CA GLN A 176 -5.10 22.74 5.33
C GLN A 176 -5.67 23.72 6.36
N CYS A 177 -6.75 24.44 5.99
CA CYS A 177 -7.36 25.45 6.87
C CYS A 177 -7.96 24.85 8.15
N CYS A 178 -8.26 23.56 8.13
CA CYS A 178 -8.81 22.79 9.22
C CYS A 178 -8.25 21.37 9.18
N ASP A 179 -8.22 20.72 10.33
CA ASP A 179 -7.96 19.29 10.44
C ASP A 179 -9.28 18.54 10.19
N ASP A 180 -9.63 18.35 8.93
CA ASP A 180 -10.84 17.66 8.51
C ASP A 180 -10.62 16.93 7.17
N THR A 181 -11.27 15.78 7.04
CA THR A 181 -11.29 14.97 5.81
C THR A 181 -12.71 14.53 5.52
N TRP A 182 -13.14 14.62 4.27
CA TRP A 182 -14.53 14.33 3.88
C TRP A 182 -14.60 13.41 2.67
N ASP A 183 -15.81 12.94 2.36
CA ASP A 183 -16.04 12.00 1.27
C ASP A 183 -15.52 12.49 -0.08
N ALA A 184 -14.79 11.62 -0.77
CA ALA A 184 -14.40 11.79 -2.17
C ALA A 184 -15.14 10.82 -3.09
N VAL A 185 -15.80 9.77 -2.59
CA VAL A 185 -16.35 8.71 -3.44
C VAL A 185 -17.51 9.23 -4.29
N GLU A 186 -18.51 9.87 -3.69
CA GLU A 186 -19.66 10.38 -4.44
C GLU A 186 -19.30 11.57 -5.36
N PRO A 187 -18.50 12.56 -4.92
CA PRO A 187 -18.05 13.61 -5.81
C PRO A 187 -17.23 13.09 -7.00
N VAL A 188 -16.31 12.14 -6.78
CA VAL A 188 -15.49 11.56 -7.87
C VAL A 188 -16.36 10.82 -8.88
N LYS A 189 -17.35 10.05 -8.42
CA LYS A 189 -18.30 9.39 -9.31
C LYS A 189 -19.02 10.41 -10.21
N LYS A 190 -19.53 11.50 -9.63
CA LYS A 190 -20.22 12.56 -10.40
C LYS A 190 -19.30 13.25 -11.41
N MET A 191 -18.06 13.56 -11.00
CA MET A 191 -17.06 14.12 -11.91
C MET A 191 -16.72 13.16 -13.05
N TYR A 192 -16.63 11.85 -12.77
CA TYR A 192 -16.31 10.84 -13.77
C TYR A 192 -17.44 10.69 -14.80
N GLU A 193 -18.71 10.68 -14.34
CA GLU A 193 -19.90 10.60 -15.19
C GLU A 193 -20.10 11.85 -16.06
N ALA A 194 -19.70 13.02 -15.57
CA ALA A 194 -19.87 14.30 -16.26
C ALA A 194 -18.66 14.73 -17.11
N MET A 195 -17.59 13.92 -17.14
CA MET A 195 -16.34 14.27 -17.81
C MET A 195 -16.53 14.37 -19.33
N THR A 196 -16.08 15.48 -19.92
CA THR A 196 -16.10 15.70 -21.37
C THR A 196 -14.74 15.38 -21.99
N ASP A 197 -14.74 14.92 -23.24
CA ASP A 197 -13.54 14.54 -24.01
C ASP A 197 -12.62 13.54 -23.28
N GLY A 198 -13.16 12.81 -22.30
CA GLY A 198 -12.44 11.87 -21.45
C GLY A 198 -11.30 12.46 -20.61
N THR A 199 -11.16 13.78 -20.55
CA THR A 199 -10.05 14.45 -19.84
C THR A 199 -10.44 15.71 -19.08
N PHE A 200 -11.65 16.23 -19.25
CA PHE A 200 -12.04 17.55 -18.74
C PHE A 200 -13.27 17.44 -17.82
N VAL A 201 -13.14 17.94 -16.58
CA VAL A 201 -14.25 18.00 -15.60
C VAL A 201 -14.90 19.39 -15.63
N PRO A 202 -16.24 19.52 -15.66
CA PRO A 202 -16.93 20.82 -15.58
C PRO A 202 -16.58 21.64 -14.32
N ASP A 203 -16.50 22.96 -14.45
CA ASP A 203 -16.11 23.90 -13.38
C ASP A 203 -16.95 23.73 -12.11
N GLU A 204 -18.26 23.56 -12.27
CA GLU A 204 -19.23 23.45 -11.19
C GLU A 204 -19.07 22.16 -10.36
N LEU A 205 -18.34 21.17 -10.87
CA LEU A 205 -18.07 19.91 -10.18
C LEU A 205 -16.71 19.87 -9.50
N ILE A 206 -15.85 20.87 -9.71
CA ILE A 206 -14.57 20.95 -9.01
C ILE A 206 -14.85 21.07 -7.50
N PRO A 207 -14.38 20.11 -6.68
CA PRO A 207 -14.72 20.10 -5.26
C PRO A 207 -13.98 21.21 -4.51
N HIS A 208 -14.66 21.83 -3.55
CA HIS A 208 -14.12 22.88 -2.70
C HIS A 208 -14.29 22.52 -1.22
N CYS A 209 -13.40 23.04 -0.39
CA CYS A 209 -13.41 22.91 1.04
C CYS A 209 -14.67 23.59 1.62
N PRO A 210 -15.48 22.87 2.41
CA PRO A 210 -16.71 23.43 2.98
C PRO A 210 -16.45 24.53 4.02
N HIS A 211 -15.22 24.66 4.51
CA HIS A 211 -14.86 25.62 5.57
C HIS A 211 -14.33 26.96 5.03
N CYS A 212 -13.52 26.95 3.97
CA CYS A 212 -12.87 28.16 3.46
C CYS A 212 -13.07 28.43 1.96
N GLY A 213 -13.76 27.54 1.24
CA GLY A 213 -13.99 27.67 -0.20
C GLY A 213 -12.75 27.49 -1.08
N ALA A 214 -11.57 27.16 -0.53
CA ALA A 214 -10.42 26.75 -1.33
C ALA A 214 -10.67 25.39 -1.97
N GLU A 215 -10.04 25.09 -3.10
CA GLU A 215 -10.18 23.80 -3.78
C GLU A 215 -9.89 22.61 -2.84
N ALA A 216 -10.59 21.50 -3.03
CA ALA A 216 -10.30 20.26 -2.33
C ALA A 216 -9.01 19.62 -2.87
N PHE A 217 -8.55 18.60 -2.18
CA PHE A 217 -7.36 17.85 -2.54
C PHE A 217 -7.50 16.41 -2.05
N PRO A 218 -7.03 15.38 -2.76
CA PRO A 218 -7.02 14.01 -2.25
C PRO A 218 -6.24 13.90 -0.92
N TRP A 219 -6.79 13.23 0.09
CA TRP A 219 -6.12 13.00 1.38
C TRP A 219 -5.11 11.85 1.25
N VAL A 220 -4.02 12.11 0.54
CA VAL A 220 -3.02 11.11 0.17
C VAL A 220 -1.65 11.73 0.00
N ARG A 221 -0.61 11.02 0.47
CA ARG A 221 0.76 11.44 0.26
C ARG A 221 1.12 11.30 -1.23
N GLY A 222 1.79 12.32 -1.77
CA GLY A 222 2.34 12.29 -3.13
C GLY A 222 1.63 13.20 -4.14
N TYR A 223 0.43 13.69 -3.82
CA TYR A 223 -0.28 14.64 -4.68
C TYR A 223 0.15 16.09 -4.42
N GLY A 224 0.60 16.40 -3.20
CA GLY A 224 0.92 17.74 -2.74
C GLY A 224 1.00 17.78 -1.22
N ASN A 225 0.16 18.58 -0.57
CA ASN A 225 0.06 18.54 0.88
C ASN A 225 -0.67 17.28 1.37
N PHE A 226 -0.24 16.75 2.50
CA PHE A 226 -0.88 15.60 3.15
C PHE A 226 -1.21 15.98 4.59
N LEU A 227 -2.50 16.08 4.90
CA LEU A 227 -2.97 16.48 6.22
C LEU A 227 -2.65 15.40 7.26
N GLN A 228 -1.74 15.73 8.17
CA GLN A 228 -1.32 14.87 9.29
C GLN A 228 -2.01 15.31 10.58
N GLY A 229 -3.34 15.23 10.61
CA GLY A 229 -4.14 15.53 11.79
C GLY A 229 -4.89 14.30 12.32
N ARG A 230 -6.12 14.45 12.80
CA ARG A 230 -6.86 13.39 13.52
C ARG A 230 -6.90 12.05 12.80
N LYS A 231 -7.23 12.03 11.49
CA LYS A 231 -7.32 10.77 10.73
C LYS A 231 -5.95 10.11 10.58
N TYR A 232 -4.91 10.89 10.25
CA TYR A 232 -3.53 10.40 10.18
C TYR A 232 -3.07 9.77 11.50
N ASP A 233 -3.25 10.48 12.60
CA ASP A 233 -2.88 10.00 13.94
C ASP A 233 -3.63 8.71 14.27
N HIS A 234 -4.92 8.64 13.90
CA HIS A 234 -5.75 7.47 14.13
C HIS A 234 -5.26 6.23 13.36
N GLU A 235 -4.85 6.36 12.10
CA GLU A 235 -4.29 5.25 11.30
C GLU A 235 -3.05 4.63 11.96
N TYR A 236 -2.15 5.46 12.50
CA TYR A 236 -0.97 5.02 13.24
C TYR A 236 -1.30 4.45 14.63
N GLN A 237 -2.32 4.99 15.30
CA GLN A 237 -2.79 4.47 16.58
C GLN A 237 -3.39 3.07 16.46
N LYS A 238 -4.14 2.78 15.39
CA LYS A 238 -4.68 1.43 15.13
C LYS A 238 -3.57 0.37 15.13
N MET A 239 -2.55 0.58 14.28
CA MET A 239 -1.39 -0.31 14.19
C MET A 239 -0.63 -0.40 15.52
N SER A 240 -0.38 0.74 16.17
CA SER A 240 0.36 0.78 17.44
C SER A 240 -0.36 0.04 18.57
N LYS A 241 -1.69 0.18 18.67
CA LYS A 241 -2.51 -0.52 19.67
C LYS A 241 -2.49 -2.03 19.43
N TYR A 242 -2.60 -2.46 18.17
CA TYR A 242 -2.55 -3.88 17.82
C TYR A 242 -1.18 -4.49 18.13
N LEU A 243 -0.10 -3.79 17.78
CA LEU A 243 1.26 -4.21 18.08
C LEU A 243 1.49 -4.35 19.59
N GLU A 244 1.15 -3.32 20.37
CA GLU A 244 1.37 -3.30 21.82
C GLU A 244 0.59 -4.42 22.54
N LYS A 245 -0.65 -4.68 22.09
CA LYS A 245 -1.48 -5.78 22.61
C LYS A 245 -0.86 -7.16 22.37
N ASN A 246 -0.14 -7.34 21.26
CA ASN A 246 0.28 -8.65 20.77
C ASN A 246 1.80 -8.89 20.77
N LYS A 247 2.61 -7.92 21.23
CA LYS A 247 4.09 -7.96 21.18
C LYS A 247 4.76 -9.15 21.90
N ASN A 248 4.05 -9.81 22.81
CA ASN A 248 4.54 -10.97 23.57
C ASN A 248 4.00 -12.32 23.07
N LYS A 249 3.23 -12.33 21.98
CA LYS A 249 2.69 -13.54 21.34
C LYS A 249 3.57 -13.99 20.16
N ARG A 250 3.29 -15.19 19.62
CA ARG A 250 3.80 -15.62 18.31
C ARG A 250 3.27 -14.72 17.20
N LEU A 251 4.05 -13.71 16.83
CA LEU A 251 3.66 -12.67 15.88
C LEU A 251 4.30 -12.93 14.51
N LEU A 252 3.46 -13.08 13.48
CA LEU A 252 3.94 -13.20 12.10
C LEU A 252 3.78 -11.87 11.37
N PHE A 253 4.89 -11.33 10.85
CA PHE A 253 4.90 -10.22 9.92
C PHE A 253 4.92 -10.75 8.49
N ILE A 254 3.96 -10.33 7.68
CA ILE A 254 3.88 -10.66 6.24
C ILE A 254 4.04 -9.38 5.45
N GLU A 255 5.12 -9.25 4.69
CA GLU A 255 5.35 -8.13 3.78
C GLU A 255 5.03 -8.53 2.33
N LEU A 256 4.14 -7.80 1.67
CA LEU A 256 3.68 -8.09 0.31
C LEU A 256 3.93 -6.90 -0.61
N GLY A 257 4.93 -7.03 -1.48
CA GLY A 257 5.15 -6.11 -2.60
C GLY A 257 5.62 -4.72 -2.23
N VAL A 258 6.40 -4.59 -1.14
CA VAL A 258 7.03 -3.31 -0.76
C VAL A 258 8.22 -3.03 -1.67
N GLY A 259 8.15 -1.91 -2.39
CA GLY A 259 9.23 -1.43 -3.25
C GLY A 259 10.28 -0.60 -2.52
N ARG A 260 11.21 -0.02 -3.28
CA ARG A 260 12.29 0.81 -2.74
C ARG A 260 11.97 2.30 -2.62
N MET A 261 10.80 2.74 -3.09
CA MET A 261 10.37 4.13 -2.91
C MET A 261 9.99 4.43 -1.46
N THR A 262 9.35 3.48 -0.79
CA THR A 262 8.74 3.70 0.54
C THR A 262 9.03 2.58 1.57
N PRO A 263 10.24 2.01 1.65
CA PRO A 263 10.54 0.89 2.55
C PRO A 263 10.48 1.27 4.03
N MET A 264 10.66 2.55 4.35
CA MET A 264 10.61 3.08 5.71
C MET A 264 9.25 2.91 6.40
N PHE A 265 8.16 2.67 5.65
CA PHE A 265 6.82 2.59 6.23
C PHE A 265 6.40 1.18 6.65
N ILE A 266 6.97 0.14 6.04
CA ILE A 266 6.58 -1.27 6.29
C ILE A 266 7.82 -2.15 6.46
N GLN A 267 8.65 -2.25 5.42
CA GLN A 267 9.76 -3.20 5.34
C GLN A 267 10.76 -3.03 6.49
N GLU A 268 11.32 -1.84 6.65
CA GLU A 268 12.32 -1.59 7.71
C GLU A 268 11.73 -1.65 9.13
N PRO A 269 10.54 -1.07 9.39
CA PRO A 269 9.86 -1.31 10.66
C PRO A 269 9.64 -2.79 10.97
N PHE A 270 9.21 -3.60 9.99
CA PHE A 270 9.00 -5.04 10.19
C PHE A 270 10.30 -5.77 10.48
N TRP A 271 11.40 -5.41 9.81
CA TRP A 271 12.72 -5.95 10.14
C TRP A 271 13.15 -5.61 11.56
N HIS A 272 12.99 -4.35 11.98
CA HIS A 272 13.31 -3.91 13.33
C HIS A 272 12.47 -4.64 14.38
N LEU A 273 11.16 -4.75 14.17
CA LEU A 273 10.26 -5.45 15.09
C LEU A 273 10.58 -6.96 15.17
N THR A 274 10.89 -7.60 14.04
CA THR A 274 11.26 -9.02 14.02
C THR A 274 12.54 -9.29 14.82
N GLY A 275 13.53 -8.39 14.73
CA GLY A 275 14.78 -8.50 15.48
C GLY A 275 14.64 -8.21 16.97
N THR A 276 13.65 -7.42 17.38
CA THR A 276 13.49 -6.97 18.78
C THR A 276 12.45 -7.78 19.56
N LEU A 277 11.39 -8.26 18.91
CA LEU A 277 10.35 -9.04 19.56
C LEU A 277 10.80 -10.49 19.78
N PRO A 278 10.47 -11.09 20.93
CA PRO A 278 11.02 -12.39 21.33
C PRO A 278 10.57 -13.50 20.37
N ASP A 279 9.27 -13.57 20.07
CA ASP A 279 8.64 -14.63 19.27
C ASP A 279 7.97 -14.04 18.02
N ALA A 280 8.77 -13.36 17.21
CA ALA A 280 8.35 -12.80 15.93
C ALA A 280 9.02 -13.53 14.76
N TYR A 281 8.27 -13.73 13.68
CA TYR A 281 8.75 -14.28 12.41
C TYR A 281 8.37 -13.36 11.25
N TYR A 282 9.21 -13.30 10.23
CA TYR A 282 9.06 -12.43 9.07
C TYR A 282 8.99 -13.22 7.77
N VAL A 283 7.97 -12.97 6.96
CA VAL A 283 7.86 -13.47 5.59
C VAL A 283 7.70 -12.29 4.64
N SER A 284 8.54 -12.20 3.63
CA SER A 284 8.37 -11.26 2.51
C SER A 284 8.05 -12.00 1.23
N VAL A 285 7.18 -11.41 0.40
CA VAL A 285 6.95 -11.84 -0.97
C VAL A 285 7.11 -10.63 -1.88
N ASN A 286 8.03 -10.74 -2.85
CA ASN A 286 8.36 -9.66 -3.78
C ASN A 286 8.81 -10.23 -5.12
N ASP A 287 8.43 -9.63 -6.24
CA ASP A 287 8.79 -10.11 -7.58
C ASP A 287 10.23 -9.75 -8.01
N LYS A 288 10.89 -8.85 -7.26
CA LYS A 288 12.19 -8.26 -7.66
C LYS A 288 13.27 -8.37 -6.59
N TYR A 289 12.91 -8.19 -5.33
CA TYR A 289 13.88 -7.94 -4.27
C TYR A 289 14.04 -9.14 -3.32
N ASN A 290 15.25 -9.71 -3.29
CA ASN A 290 15.65 -10.70 -2.29
C ASN A 290 16.35 -10.02 -1.10
N LEU A 291 15.58 -9.36 -0.22
CA LEU A 291 16.13 -8.55 0.87
C LEU A 291 15.72 -9.10 2.24
N LEU A 292 16.62 -9.83 2.88
CA LEU A 292 16.50 -10.30 4.26
C LEU A 292 17.72 -9.83 5.04
N PRO A 293 17.60 -8.91 6.02
CA PRO A 293 18.73 -8.55 6.86
C PRO A 293 19.32 -9.76 7.57
N LYS A 294 20.65 -9.86 7.58
CA LYS A 294 21.38 -10.98 8.17
C LYS A 294 21.05 -11.17 9.66
N GLU A 295 20.71 -10.08 10.34
CA GLU A 295 20.33 -10.04 11.76
C GLU A 295 19.03 -10.81 12.06
N ILE A 296 18.15 -10.99 11.07
CA ILE A 296 16.88 -11.71 11.22
C ILE A 296 16.81 -13.00 10.37
N GLU A 297 17.96 -13.50 9.88
CA GLU A 297 18.03 -14.66 8.98
C GLU A 297 17.38 -15.94 9.55
N GLU A 298 17.46 -16.14 10.86
CA GLU A 298 16.82 -17.29 11.53
C GLU A 298 15.35 -17.04 11.88
N LYS A 299 14.90 -15.79 11.76
CA LYS A 299 13.54 -15.34 12.04
C LYS A 299 12.77 -14.91 10.78
N GLY A 300 13.25 -15.26 9.59
CA GLY A 300 12.50 -14.93 8.40
C GLY A 300 12.94 -15.57 7.10
N ILE A 301 12.10 -15.39 6.09
CA ILE A 301 12.33 -15.80 4.70
C ILE A 301 11.86 -14.70 3.74
N VAL A 302 12.44 -14.70 2.54
CA VAL A 302 11.99 -13.87 1.41
C VAL A 302 11.73 -14.78 0.23
N ILE A 303 10.53 -14.68 -0.33
CA ILE A 303 10.08 -15.44 -1.50
C ILE A 303 10.11 -14.49 -2.69
N VAL A 304 10.93 -14.81 -3.69
CA VAL A 304 11.07 -13.99 -4.90
C VAL A 304 10.32 -14.62 -6.06
N ASP A 305 9.06 -14.24 -6.21
CA ASP A 305 8.14 -14.71 -7.25
C ASP A 305 6.92 -13.78 -7.33
N ASP A 306 6.02 -14.00 -8.28
CA ASP A 306 4.74 -13.29 -8.37
C ASP A 306 3.89 -13.51 -7.10
N ILE A 307 3.40 -12.42 -6.51
CA ILE A 307 2.68 -12.46 -5.24
C ILE A 307 1.36 -13.24 -5.36
N ALA A 308 0.65 -13.11 -6.49
CA ALA A 308 -0.62 -13.83 -6.66
C ALA A 308 -0.38 -15.35 -6.79
N LYS A 309 0.69 -15.76 -7.47
CA LYS A 309 1.15 -17.15 -7.51
C LYS A 309 1.51 -17.66 -6.11
N VAL A 310 2.35 -16.95 -5.36
CA VAL A 310 2.80 -17.37 -4.03
C VAL A 310 1.63 -17.51 -3.06
N LEU A 311 0.72 -16.54 -3.01
CA LEU A 311 -0.46 -16.64 -2.15
C LEU A 311 -1.38 -17.79 -2.57
N GLY A 312 -1.54 -18.02 -3.88
CA GLY A 312 -2.26 -19.19 -4.39
C GLY A 312 -1.65 -20.52 -3.93
N ASP A 313 -0.32 -20.66 -4.02
CA ASP A 313 0.38 -21.88 -3.62
C ASP A 313 0.34 -22.10 -2.09
N VAL A 314 0.49 -21.03 -1.29
CA VAL A 314 0.35 -21.10 0.18
C VAL A 314 -1.05 -21.50 0.59
N ARG A 315 -2.07 -20.90 -0.04
CA ARG A 315 -3.46 -21.26 0.17
C ARG A 315 -3.70 -22.73 -0.14
N ALA A 316 -3.20 -23.21 -1.27
CA ALA A 316 -3.32 -24.63 -1.65
C ALA A 316 -2.65 -25.55 -0.61
N VAL A 317 -1.47 -25.22 -0.07
CA VAL A 317 -0.86 -26.00 1.04
C VAL A 317 -1.76 -26.01 2.27
N LEU A 318 -2.33 -24.86 2.66
CA LEU A 318 -3.22 -24.77 3.82
C LEU A 318 -4.54 -25.55 3.65
N GLU A 319 -5.02 -25.68 2.41
CA GLU A 319 -6.19 -26.46 2.03
C GLU A 319 -5.87 -27.95 1.78
N GLY A 320 -4.60 -28.37 1.88
CA GLY A 320 -4.14 -29.75 1.69
C GLY A 320 -3.91 -30.18 0.23
N GLY A 321 -3.77 -29.23 -0.70
CA GLY A 321 -3.67 -29.45 -2.14
C GLY A 321 -2.26 -29.40 -2.75
N LEU A 322 -1.22 -28.99 -2.02
CA LEU A 322 0.17 -29.06 -2.46
C LEU A 322 0.95 -30.02 -1.55
N GLU A 323 1.33 -31.19 -2.08
CA GLU A 323 2.32 -32.12 -1.45
C GLU A 323 3.74 -31.75 -1.81
#